data_AF-A0AAP9VRY4-F1
#
_entry.id   AF-A0AAP9VRY4-F1
#
_cell.length_a   1.000
_cell.length_b   1.000
_cell.length_c   1.000
_cell.angle_alpha   90.00
_cell.angle_beta   90.00
_cell.angle_gamma   90.00
#
_symmetry.space_group_name_H-M   'P 1'
#
loop_
_entity.id
_entity.type
_entity.pdbx_description
1 polymer ?
#
loop_
_entity_poly.entity_id
_entity_poly.type
_entity_poly.pdbx_seq_one_letter_code
_entity_poly.pdbx_strand_id
1 'polypeptide(L)'
;MQQVSQKEKAKLWLSQFDQEPNDRVLAEKLLNSVNYCPFKEFKDSLVKLTRKVLPLRQPSALFIERELQATKAQFPPPLYKQQKTYSKRSKKKHVRAYGAAIQAVKSIKYKTQDIGSEALTAWIANTLCRSNDARFLLQPTADNVRNSKVRNFVVLTDFIGSGDRARKILDAMWGVASIRSWYSGKFVKFWVLAYSGTEQGIINVRSHRFTPHVHVVTDCPTIFNSFDKDKDDMIALCKVYGAHSDNPLGYQDAAALLVFEHGAPNNMPAIFVSEKNRGAKRWAPLFPKRVTEYYWRSSDIDMAPVITKALEALRLSEVQGAPSFRRASNALKLAVIILLAFSQKKRRAADLRRLLPLSLDTLLLAKDRAIKRDWITVEGALTLAGRKQIRMLRRQGAKFFVAPDPFAPYHSKQLRAPQ
;
A
#
# COMPACT_ATOMS: atom_id res chain seq x y z
N MET A 1 -29.21 -14.70 2.74
CA MET A 1 -28.41 -14.18 1.60
C MET A 1 -27.29 -15.18 1.33
N GLN A 2 -27.34 -15.89 0.19
CA GLN A 2 -26.23 -16.76 -0.23
C GLN A 2 -24.96 -15.92 -0.42
N GLN A 3 -23.85 -16.35 0.19
CA GLN A 3 -22.54 -15.75 0.00
C GLN A 3 -22.05 -16.06 -1.43
N VAL A 4 -22.18 -15.08 -2.33
CA VAL A 4 -21.60 -15.14 -3.67
C VAL A 4 -20.07 -15.21 -3.57
N SER A 5 -19.46 -16.18 -4.24
CA SER A 5 -18.00 -16.38 -4.23
C SER A 5 -17.28 -15.16 -4.81
N GLN A 6 -16.08 -14.85 -4.30
CA GLN A 6 -15.22 -13.76 -4.81
C GLN A 6 -15.09 -13.78 -6.34
N LYS A 7 -14.92 -14.99 -6.91
CA LYS A 7 -14.81 -15.20 -8.36
C LYS A 7 -16.09 -14.85 -9.09
N GLU A 8 -17.26 -15.10 -8.50
CA GLU A 8 -18.55 -14.79 -9.10
C GLU A 8 -18.82 -13.29 -9.08
N LYS A 9 -18.53 -12.60 -7.98
CA LYS A 9 -18.65 -11.13 -7.93
C LYS A 9 -17.68 -10.43 -8.89
N ALA A 10 -16.45 -10.91 -8.98
CA ALA A 10 -15.48 -10.40 -9.96
C ALA A 10 -15.99 -10.62 -11.40
N LYS A 11 -16.56 -11.80 -11.71
CA LYS A 11 -17.17 -12.07 -13.02
C LYS A 11 -18.35 -11.14 -13.33
N LEU A 12 -19.24 -10.91 -12.37
CA LEU A 12 -20.37 -9.99 -12.50
C LEU A 12 -19.90 -8.53 -12.68
N TRP A 13 -18.85 -8.13 -11.96
CA TRP A 13 -18.25 -6.81 -12.13
C TRP A 13 -17.66 -6.67 -13.54
N LEU A 14 -16.92 -7.68 -14.02
CA LEU A 14 -16.32 -7.71 -15.35
C LEU A 14 -17.35 -7.76 -16.48
N SER A 15 -18.55 -8.32 -16.27
CA SER A 15 -19.59 -8.36 -17.30
C SER A 15 -20.25 -6.99 -17.59
N GLN A 16 -19.99 -5.96 -16.77
CA GLN A 16 -20.51 -4.62 -16.99
C GLN A 16 -19.69 -3.78 -17.99
N PHE A 17 -18.54 -4.28 -18.44
CA PHE A 17 -17.66 -3.60 -19.39
C PHE A 17 -18.07 -3.99 -20.82
N ASP A 18 -18.89 -3.15 -21.46
CA ASP A 18 -19.63 -3.45 -22.68
C ASP A 18 -19.53 -2.39 -23.81
N GLN A 19 -18.79 -1.30 -23.62
CA GLN A 19 -18.72 -0.21 -24.61
C GLN A 19 -17.76 -0.53 -25.76
N GLU A 20 -16.56 -1.01 -25.45
CA GLU A 20 -15.58 -1.44 -26.45
C GLU A 20 -15.20 -2.92 -26.28
N PRO A 21 -14.85 -3.63 -27.38
CA PRO A 21 -14.48 -5.04 -27.33
C PRO A 21 -13.30 -5.34 -26.39
N ASN A 22 -12.40 -4.36 -26.20
CA ASN A 22 -11.20 -4.52 -25.37
C ASN A 22 -11.41 -4.14 -23.90
N ASP A 23 -12.53 -3.50 -23.54
CA ASP A 23 -12.76 -2.97 -22.20
C ASP A 23 -12.69 -4.05 -21.12
N ARG A 24 -13.28 -5.22 -21.41
CA ARG A 24 -13.27 -6.35 -20.48
C ARG A 24 -11.86 -6.87 -20.22
N VAL A 25 -11.02 -6.90 -21.24
CA VAL A 25 -9.61 -7.35 -21.12
C VAL A 25 -8.82 -6.35 -20.28
N LEU A 26 -9.02 -5.05 -20.51
CA LEU A 26 -8.41 -3.99 -19.71
C LEU A 26 -8.90 -4.04 -18.25
N ALA A 27 -10.21 -4.22 -18.04
CA ALA A 27 -10.81 -4.32 -16.71
C ALA A 27 -10.29 -5.54 -15.93
N GLU A 28 -10.12 -6.69 -16.59
CA GLU A 28 -9.54 -7.88 -15.96
C GLU A 28 -8.07 -7.64 -15.58
N LYS A 29 -7.31 -6.99 -16.47
CA LYS A 29 -5.92 -6.61 -16.17
C LYS A 29 -5.84 -5.62 -15.01
N LEU A 30 -6.74 -4.64 -14.95
CA LEU A 30 -6.85 -3.67 -13.88
C LEU A 30 -7.21 -4.34 -12.55
N LEU A 31 -8.22 -5.23 -12.54
CA LEU A 31 -8.62 -5.97 -11.35
C LEU A 31 -7.48 -6.80 -10.78
N ASN A 32 -6.73 -7.49 -11.66
CA ASN A 32 -5.56 -8.29 -11.26
C ASN A 32 -4.40 -7.45 -10.69
N SER A 33 -4.40 -6.14 -10.92
CA SER A 33 -3.39 -5.21 -10.37
C SER A 33 -3.77 -4.63 -9.00
N VAL A 34 -5.01 -4.86 -8.54
CA VAL A 34 -5.46 -4.40 -7.23
C VAL A 34 -4.83 -5.26 -6.14
N ASN A 35 -4.05 -4.62 -5.27
CA ASN A 35 -3.46 -5.25 -4.10
C ASN A 35 -4.47 -5.27 -2.96
N TYR A 36 -4.63 -6.43 -2.34
CA TYR A 36 -5.39 -6.55 -1.10
C TYR A 36 -4.45 -6.69 0.09
N CYS A 37 -4.73 -5.95 1.16
CA CYS A 37 -4.03 -6.02 2.42
C CYS A 37 -4.93 -6.61 3.52
N PRO A 38 -4.66 -7.86 3.95
CA PRO A 38 -5.31 -8.43 5.12
C PRO A 38 -5.03 -7.62 6.40
N PHE A 39 -5.94 -7.67 7.36
CA PHE A 39 -5.83 -6.98 8.63
C PHE A 39 -4.61 -7.44 9.43
N LYS A 40 -4.32 -8.74 9.42
CA LYS A 40 -3.14 -9.30 10.10
C LYS A 40 -1.85 -8.73 9.53
N GLU A 41 -1.71 -8.70 8.20
CA GLU A 41 -0.54 -8.12 7.54
C GLU A 41 -0.41 -6.63 7.85
N PHE A 42 -1.53 -5.88 7.79
CA PHE A 42 -1.58 -4.47 8.14
C PHE A 42 -1.04 -4.22 9.55
N LYS A 43 -1.60 -4.93 10.54
CA LYS A 43 -1.23 -4.84 11.96
C LYS A 43 0.25 -5.15 12.17
N ASP A 44 0.69 -6.34 11.75
CA ASP A 44 2.02 -6.85 12.05
C ASP A 44 3.09 -5.97 11.38
N SER A 45 2.83 -5.53 10.14
CA SER A 45 3.72 -4.64 9.40
C SER A 45 3.82 -3.25 10.03
N LEU A 46 2.70 -2.64 10.44
CA LEU A 46 2.70 -1.30 11.04
C LEU A 46 3.39 -1.31 12.42
N VAL A 47 3.16 -2.36 13.23
CA VAL A 47 3.87 -2.58 14.50
C VAL A 47 5.37 -2.72 14.28
N LYS A 48 5.78 -3.54 13.31
CA LYS A 48 7.19 -3.75 12.95
C LYS A 48 7.85 -2.46 12.47
N LEU A 49 7.17 -1.70 11.61
CA LEU A 49 7.65 -0.39 11.14
C LEU A 49 7.86 0.57 12.31
N THR A 50 6.85 0.71 13.17
CA THR A 50 6.89 1.63 14.32
C THR A 50 8.04 1.30 15.26
N ARG A 51 8.24 0.02 15.57
CA ARG A 51 9.35 -0.42 16.44
C ARG A 51 10.73 -0.21 15.81
N LYS A 52 10.84 -0.41 14.49
CA LYS A 52 12.09 -0.31 13.72
C LYS A 52 12.56 1.14 13.54
N VAL A 53 11.63 2.05 13.22
CA VAL A 53 11.97 3.43 12.83
C VAL A 53 12.15 4.33 14.05
N LEU A 54 11.34 4.16 15.09
CA LEU A 54 11.38 5.04 16.26
C LEU A 54 12.54 4.66 17.18
N PRO A 55 13.26 5.64 17.78
CA PRO A 55 14.36 5.34 18.70
C PRO A 55 13.90 4.52 19.93
N LEU A 56 14.74 3.57 20.37
CA LEU A 56 14.41 2.65 21.47
C LEU A 56 14.32 3.34 22.84
N ARG A 57 15.21 4.30 23.11
CA ARG A 57 15.37 4.97 24.42
C ARG A 57 14.69 6.34 24.51
N GLN A 58 13.76 6.65 23.60
CA GLN A 58 13.10 7.95 23.56
C GLN A 58 11.58 7.79 23.58
N PRO A 59 10.88 8.37 24.58
CA PRO A 59 9.43 8.33 24.64
C PRO A 59 8.79 8.99 23.42
N SER A 60 7.77 8.33 22.87
CA SER A 60 7.09 8.70 21.64
C SER A 60 5.59 8.82 21.88
N ALA A 61 5.01 9.97 21.54
CA ALA A 61 3.57 10.19 21.56
C ALA A 61 2.98 9.77 20.21
N LEU A 62 2.07 8.80 20.24
CA LEU A 62 1.36 8.27 19.09
C LEU A 62 0.03 9.03 18.94
N PHE A 63 -0.19 9.63 17.79
CA PHE A 63 -1.41 10.34 17.41
C PHE A 63 -2.04 9.61 16.23
N ILE A 64 -3.34 9.38 16.32
CA ILE A 64 -4.07 8.69 15.26
C ILE A 64 -4.55 9.71 14.24
N GLU A 65 -4.27 9.45 12.96
CA GLU A 65 -4.82 10.22 11.87
C GLU A 65 -6.33 9.98 11.79
N ARG A 66 -7.07 11.07 11.61
CA ARG A 66 -8.52 11.09 11.58
C ARG A 66 -8.96 12.32 10.82
N GLU A 67 -10.20 12.29 10.35
CA GLU A 67 -10.82 13.49 9.83
C GLU A 67 -11.13 14.49 10.96
N LEU A 68 -10.82 15.75 10.70
CA LEU A 68 -11.05 16.87 11.62
C LEU A 68 -12.22 17.70 11.12
N GLN A 69 -13.02 18.21 12.06
CA GLN A 69 -14.17 19.05 11.74
C GLN A 69 -13.71 20.28 10.95
N ALA A 70 -14.34 20.51 9.80
CA ALA A 70 -14.07 21.69 8.99
C ALA A 70 -14.48 22.94 9.76
N THR A 71 -13.60 23.94 9.76
CA THR A 71 -13.82 25.24 10.39
C THR A 71 -13.55 26.34 9.37
N LYS A 72 -14.14 27.53 9.58
CA LYS A 72 -13.86 28.72 8.76
C LYS A 72 -12.41 29.23 8.93
N ALA A 73 -11.71 28.79 9.97
CA ALA A 73 -10.33 29.16 10.24
C ALA A 73 -9.36 28.52 9.22
N GLN A 74 -8.24 29.21 8.99
CA GLN A 74 -7.17 28.73 8.10
C GLN A 74 -6.59 27.37 8.53
N PHE A 75 -6.49 27.14 9.84
CA PHE A 75 -6.00 25.89 10.41
C PHE A 75 -7.15 25.12 11.05
N PRO A 76 -7.09 23.78 11.08
CA PRO A 76 -8.03 22.97 11.84
C PRO A 76 -7.93 23.29 13.35
N PRO A 77 -8.93 22.87 14.15
CA PRO A 77 -8.90 23.05 15.60
C PRO A 77 -7.56 22.57 16.20
N PRO A 78 -6.96 23.34 17.12
CA PRO A 78 -5.66 23.02 17.67
C PRO A 78 -5.70 21.69 18.44
N LEU A 79 -4.61 20.92 18.37
CA LEU A 79 -4.52 19.60 18.98
C LEU A 79 -4.76 19.62 20.51
N TYR A 80 -4.31 20.69 21.17
CA TYR A 80 -4.50 20.91 22.60
C TYR A 80 -5.14 22.28 22.85
N LYS A 81 -5.86 22.40 23.97
CA LYS A 81 -6.28 23.71 24.49
C LYS A 81 -5.05 24.51 24.93
N GLN A 82 -5.17 25.84 24.88
CA GLN A 82 -4.09 26.77 25.18
C GLN A 82 -4.54 27.78 26.22
N GLN A 83 -3.70 28.03 27.23
CA GLN A 83 -3.95 29.03 28.26
C GLN A 83 -2.73 29.93 28.44
N LYS A 84 -2.93 31.19 28.86
CA LYS A 84 -1.83 32.09 29.25
C LYS A 84 -1.35 31.69 30.63
N THR A 85 -0.05 31.44 30.78
CA THR A 85 0.59 31.08 32.04
C THR A 85 1.77 31.99 32.30
N TYR A 86 2.01 32.31 33.57
CA TYR A 86 3.18 33.10 33.96
C TYR A 86 4.40 32.20 34.17
N SER A 87 5.54 32.55 33.57
CA SER A 87 6.80 31.84 33.78
C SER A 87 7.57 32.49 34.92
N LYS A 88 7.76 31.76 36.03
CA LYS A 88 8.59 32.23 37.16
C LYS A 88 10.04 32.54 36.75
N ARG A 89 10.59 31.80 35.78
CA ARG A 89 11.96 31.95 35.30
C ARG A 89 12.16 33.18 34.41
N SER A 90 11.28 33.39 33.43
CA SER A 90 11.42 34.51 32.48
C SER A 90 10.68 35.79 32.93
N LYS A 91 9.92 35.71 34.03
CA LYS A 91 9.00 36.77 34.51
C LYS A 91 8.03 37.29 33.43
N LYS A 92 7.73 36.47 32.41
CA LYS A 92 6.86 36.80 31.28
C LYS A 92 5.67 35.86 31.18
N LYS A 93 4.55 36.38 30.68
CA LYS A 93 3.38 35.58 30.29
C LYS A 93 3.69 34.84 28.99
N HIS A 94 3.39 33.55 28.94
CA HIS A 94 3.54 32.71 27.75
C HIS A 94 2.29 31.85 27.55
N VAL A 95 2.03 31.42 26.32
CA VAL A 95 0.93 30.52 26.01
C VAL A 95 1.37 29.08 26.20
N ARG A 96 0.59 28.30 26.95
CA ARG A 96 0.90 26.91 27.30
C ARG A 96 -0.23 25.98 26.90
N ALA A 97 0.13 24.86 26.27
CA ALA A 97 -0.78 23.75 25.99
C ALA A 97 -1.16 23.01 27.28
N TYR A 98 -2.44 22.70 27.46
CA TYR A 98 -2.96 21.97 28.62
C TYR A 98 -4.11 21.04 28.23
N GLY A 99 -4.43 20.09 29.11
CA GLY A 99 -5.55 19.18 28.94
C GLY A 99 -5.30 18.06 27.93
N ALA A 100 -6.38 17.37 27.58
CA ALA A 100 -6.36 16.25 26.64
C ALA A 100 -6.10 16.70 25.20
N ALA A 101 -5.47 15.82 24.42
CA ALA A 101 -5.41 15.94 22.97
C ALA A 101 -6.81 15.77 22.37
N ILE A 102 -6.99 16.18 21.11
CA ILE A 102 -8.16 15.76 20.32
C ILE A 102 -8.27 14.24 20.35
N GLN A 103 -9.47 13.72 20.62
CA GLN A 103 -9.78 12.30 20.72
C GLN A 103 -9.37 11.52 19.46
N ALA A 104 -8.84 10.30 19.64
CA ALA A 104 -8.35 9.44 18.57
C ALA A 104 -9.49 9.03 17.63
N VAL A 105 -10.64 8.71 18.22
CA VAL A 105 -11.84 8.28 17.51
C VAL A 105 -12.97 9.22 17.94
N LYS A 106 -13.55 9.94 16.98
CA LYS A 106 -14.73 10.80 17.20
C LYS A 106 -15.38 11.04 15.85
N SER A 107 -16.65 10.65 15.72
CA SER A 107 -17.46 10.95 14.54
C SER A 107 -17.56 12.46 14.33
N ILE A 108 -17.53 12.89 13.07
CA ILE A 108 -17.79 14.28 12.68
C ILE A 108 -19.29 14.57 12.73
N LYS A 109 -20.11 13.58 12.36
CA LYS A 109 -21.56 13.69 12.30
C LYS A 109 -22.16 13.11 13.57
N TYR A 110 -23.05 13.87 14.20
CA TYR A 110 -23.74 13.44 15.41
C TYR A 110 -24.99 12.60 15.13
N LYS A 111 -25.45 12.53 13.86
CA LYS A 111 -26.63 11.74 13.46
C LYS A 111 -26.36 10.24 13.36
N THR A 112 -25.16 9.86 12.90
CA THR A 112 -24.69 8.48 12.79
C THR A 112 -23.21 8.45 13.11
N GLN A 113 -22.77 7.51 13.94
CA GLN A 113 -21.34 7.32 14.19
C GLN A 113 -20.75 6.49 13.06
N ASP A 114 -20.05 7.16 12.15
CA ASP A 114 -19.22 6.53 11.13
C ASP A 114 -17.76 6.59 11.63
N ILE A 115 -17.13 5.42 11.76
CA ILE A 115 -15.79 5.27 12.30
C ILE A 115 -14.99 4.49 11.26
N GLY A 116 -13.93 5.11 10.75
CA GLY A 116 -13.05 4.54 9.73
C GLY A 116 -11.87 3.77 10.30
N SER A 117 -10.77 3.78 9.53
CA SER A 117 -9.51 3.12 9.86
C SER A 117 -8.83 3.68 11.12
N GLU A 118 -9.27 4.84 11.63
CA GLU A 118 -8.78 5.42 12.88
C GLU A 118 -9.01 4.50 14.08
N ALA A 119 -10.11 3.74 14.14
CA ALA A 119 -10.35 2.82 15.26
C ALA A 119 -9.36 1.66 15.28
N LEU A 120 -9.08 1.08 14.11
CA LEU A 120 -8.12 -0.01 13.98
C LEU A 120 -6.70 0.48 14.26
N THR A 121 -6.34 1.64 13.72
CA THR A 121 -5.03 2.25 13.98
C THR A 121 -4.87 2.61 15.46
N ALA A 122 -5.93 3.13 16.11
CA ALA A 122 -5.96 3.39 17.54
C ALA A 122 -5.78 2.09 18.36
N TRP A 123 -6.44 1.00 17.97
CA TRP A 123 -6.28 -0.29 18.61
C TRP A 123 -4.85 -0.85 18.48
N ILE A 124 -4.24 -0.74 17.29
CA ILE A 124 -2.82 -1.11 17.07
C ILE A 124 -1.91 -0.27 17.97
N ALA A 125 -2.11 1.04 18.02
CA ALA A 125 -1.33 1.95 18.84
C ALA A 125 -1.50 1.66 20.34
N ASN A 126 -2.72 1.33 20.78
CA ASN A 126 -2.99 0.92 22.16
C ASN A 126 -2.24 -0.37 22.51
N THR A 127 -2.21 -1.34 21.60
CA THR A 127 -1.43 -2.58 21.78
C THR A 127 0.07 -2.31 21.92
N LEU A 128 0.60 -1.37 21.12
CA LEU A 128 1.99 -0.91 21.25
C LEU A 128 2.26 -0.29 22.63
N CYS A 129 1.38 0.60 23.10
CA CYS A 129 1.51 1.25 24.41
C CYS A 129 1.44 0.24 25.55
N ARG A 130 0.48 -0.71 25.52
CA ARG A 130 0.40 -1.79 26.52
C ARG A 130 1.65 -2.67 26.55
N SER A 131 2.32 -2.85 25.41
CA SER A 131 3.54 -3.66 25.34
C SER A 131 4.78 -2.92 25.86
N ASN A 132 4.77 -1.59 25.89
CA ASN A 132 5.89 -0.76 26.35
C ASN A 132 5.41 0.69 26.62
N ASP A 133 4.86 0.90 27.81
CA ASP A 133 4.24 2.17 28.24
C ASP A 133 5.28 3.27 28.53
N ALA A 134 6.48 2.90 28.95
CA ALA A 134 7.60 3.81 29.12
C ALA A 134 8.06 4.43 27.77
N ARG A 135 7.89 3.69 26.67
CA ARG A 135 8.31 4.13 25.33
C ARG A 135 7.20 4.78 24.52
N PHE A 136 5.96 4.32 24.65
CA PHE A 136 4.85 4.76 23.79
C PHE A 136 3.68 5.30 24.62
N LEU A 137 3.22 6.50 24.26
CA LEU A 137 2.03 7.11 24.85
C LEU A 137 1.01 7.36 23.75
N LEU A 138 -0.19 6.80 23.87
CA LEU A 138 -1.28 7.03 22.93
C LEU A 138 -2.01 8.34 23.30
N GLN A 139 -1.97 9.31 22.38
CA GLN A 139 -2.60 10.62 22.51
C GLN A 139 -2.51 11.23 23.93
N PRO A 140 -1.30 11.36 24.49
CA PRO A 140 -1.13 11.85 25.85
C PRO A 140 -1.68 13.27 26.02
N THR A 141 -2.07 13.60 27.25
CA THR A 141 -2.35 14.98 27.65
C THR A 141 -1.09 15.85 27.47
N ALA A 142 -1.27 17.16 27.32
CA ALA A 142 -0.13 18.07 27.19
C ALA A 142 0.82 18.02 28.41
N ASP A 143 0.30 17.67 29.59
CA ASP A 143 1.09 17.45 30.81
C ASP A 143 1.88 16.14 30.75
N ASN A 144 1.27 15.05 30.30
CA ASN A 144 1.97 13.77 30.13
C ASN A 144 3.09 13.87 29.09
N VAL A 145 2.89 14.63 28.00
CA VAL A 145 3.96 14.93 27.04
C VAL A 145 5.20 15.52 27.73
N ARG A 146 4.99 16.44 28.67
CA ARG A 146 6.07 17.12 29.41
C ARG A 146 6.69 16.21 30.47
N ASN A 147 5.87 15.56 31.28
CA ASN A 147 6.30 14.73 32.40
C ASN A 147 7.10 13.52 31.90
N SER A 148 6.62 12.88 30.83
CA SER A 148 7.30 11.75 30.18
C SER A 148 8.41 12.18 29.23
N LYS A 149 8.71 13.48 29.11
CA LYS A 149 9.78 14.04 28.26
C LYS A 149 9.74 13.50 26.82
N VAL A 150 8.55 13.48 26.22
CA VAL A 150 8.34 12.96 24.87
C VAL A 150 9.27 13.67 23.88
N ARG A 151 9.94 12.88 23.03
CA ARG A 151 10.87 13.35 22.00
C ARG A 151 10.35 13.16 20.58
N ASN A 152 9.36 12.31 20.39
CA ASN A 152 8.85 11.95 19.06
C ASN A 152 7.34 12.12 19.03
N PHE A 153 6.85 12.95 18.12
CA PHE A 153 5.44 13.09 17.79
C PHE A 153 5.18 12.28 16.53
N VAL A 154 4.35 11.24 16.65
CA VAL A 154 4.18 10.24 15.60
C VAL A 154 2.73 10.21 15.18
N VAL A 155 2.43 10.55 13.93
CA VAL A 155 1.10 10.36 13.35
C VAL A 155 1.04 8.96 12.71
N LEU A 156 0.08 8.15 13.12
CA LEU A 156 -0.19 6.82 12.58
C LEU A 156 -1.43 6.88 11.69
N THR A 157 -1.33 6.30 10.49
CA THR A 157 -2.45 6.15 9.53
C THR A 157 -2.32 4.81 8.81
N ASP A 158 -3.40 4.33 8.21
CA ASP A 158 -3.33 3.18 7.31
C ASP A 158 -2.81 3.58 5.92
N PHE A 159 -3.27 4.71 5.39
CA PHE A 159 -3.00 5.09 4.01
C PHE A 159 -2.75 6.59 3.79
N ILE A 160 -1.61 6.91 3.15
CA ILE A 160 -1.30 8.26 2.68
C ILE A 160 -1.70 8.39 1.20
N GLY A 161 -2.96 8.71 0.95
CA GLY A 161 -3.49 9.02 -0.38
C GLY A 161 -2.92 10.32 -0.96
N SER A 162 -3.63 11.44 -0.76
CA SER A 162 -3.10 12.80 -1.02
C SER A 162 -2.22 13.33 0.12
N GLY A 163 -2.33 12.71 1.31
CA GLY A 163 -1.66 13.17 2.52
C GLY A 163 -2.40 14.28 3.29
N ASP A 164 -3.54 14.75 2.80
CA ASP A 164 -4.24 15.91 3.39
C ASP A 164 -4.67 15.69 4.84
N ARG A 165 -5.12 14.49 5.20
CA ARG A 165 -5.53 14.23 6.58
C ARG A 165 -4.36 14.20 7.55
N ALA A 166 -3.26 13.55 7.16
CA ALA A 166 -2.01 13.59 7.93
C ALA A 166 -1.50 15.03 8.06
N ARG A 167 -1.54 15.83 6.98
CA ARG A 167 -1.21 17.27 7.04
C ARG A 167 -2.12 18.03 7.99
N LYS A 168 -3.45 17.83 7.94
CA LYS A 168 -4.39 18.48 8.86
C LYS A 168 -4.11 18.18 10.33
N ILE A 169 -3.68 16.95 10.66
CA ILE A 169 -3.25 16.62 12.03
C ILE A 169 -1.96 17.38 12.40
N LEU A 170 -1.00 17.47 11.48
CA LEU A 170 0.21 18.25 11.67
C LEU A 170 -0.09 19.77 11.75
N ASP A 171 -1.07 20.28 11.01
CA ASP A 171 -1.53 21.66 11.09
C ASP A 171 -2.24 21.95 12.43
N ALA A 172 -3.04 20.99 12.93
CA ALA A 172 -3.63 21.07 14.27
C ALA A 172 -2.56 21.11 15.36
N MET A 173 -1.46 20.37 15.19
CA MET A 173 -0.27 20.45 16.04
C MET A 173 0.42 21.81 15.88
N TRP A 174 0.56 22.31 14.66
CA TRP A 174 1.18 23.60 14.36
C TRP A 174 0.40 24.75 15.00
N GLY A 175 -0.92 24.64 15.13
CA GLY A 175 -1.77 25.61 15.83
C GLY A 175 -1.44 25.79 17.33
N VAL A 176 -0.69 24.87 17.95
CA VAL A 176 -0.36 24.90 19.37
C VAL A 176 1.02 25.53 19.62
N ALA A 177 1.05 26.66 20.33
CA ALA A 177 2.26 27.43 20.61
C ALA A 177 3.35 26.61 21.34
N SER A 178 2.98 25.76 22.29
CA SER A 178 3.95 24.90 22.99
C SER A 178 4.60 23.88 22.06
N ILE A 179 3.84 23.29 21.13
CA ILE A 179 4.39 22.34 20.16
C ILE A 179 5.38 23.04 19.23
N ARG A 180 5.01 24.22 18.71
CA ARG A 180 5.93 25.04 17.90
C ARG A 180 7.22 25.38 18.66
N SER A 181 7.12 25.74 19.93
CA SER A 181 8.28 26.01 20.78
C SER A 181 9.15 24.77 21.03
N TRP A 182 8.54 23.59 21.19
CA TRP A 182 9.30 22.34 21.33
C TRP A 182 10.05 21.98 20.05
N TYR A 183 9.42 22.20 18.90
CA TYR A 183 10.02 21.99 17.60
C TYR A 183 11.19 22.94 17.34
N SER A 184 10.97 24.25 17.52
CA SER A 184 12.02 25.26 17.29
C SER A 184 13.22 25.08 18.23
N GLY A 185 12.96 24.67 19.48
CA GLY A 185 14.00 24.31 20.45
C GLY A 185 14.66 22.95 20.20
N LYS A 186 14.34 22.25 19.10
CA LYS A 186 14.85 20.91 18.75
C LYS A 186 14.61 19.84 19.83
N PHE A 187 13.57 20.02 20.64
CA PHE A 187 13.22 19.09 21.71
C PHE A 187 12.38 17.90 21.23
N VAL A 188 11.68 18.06 20.11
CA VAL A 188 10.81 17.02 19.52
C VAL A 188 11.05 16.87 18.02
N LYS A 189 10.88 15.66 17.52
CA LYS A 189 10.86 15.31 16.08
C LYS A 189 9.47 14.84 15.67
N PHE A 190 9.12 15.07 14.40
CA PHE A 190 7.84 14.65 13.84
C PHE A 190 8.01 13.47 12.90
N TRP A 191 7.08 12.54 12.99
CA TRP A 191 7.05 11.31 12.20
C TRP A 191 5.64 11.10 11.67
N VAL A 192 5.54 10.58 10.46
CA VAL A 192 4.28 10.03 9.92
C VAL A 192 4.56 8.62 9.47
N LEU A 193 3.90 7.65 10.08
CA LEU A 193 4.04 6.23 9.75
C LEU A 193 2.73 5.73 9.17
N ALA A 194 2.82 5.09 8.02
CA ALA A 194 1.68 4.49 7.36
C ALA A 194 1.96 3.09 6.88
N TYR A 195 0.92 2.32 6.63
CA TYR A 195 1.11 1.05 5.91
C TYR A 195 1.48 1.33 4.46
N SER A 196 0.69 2.14 3.74
CA SER A 196 1.02 2.50 2.37
C SER A 196 0.80 3.98 2.08
N GLY A 197 1.43 4.46 1.00
CA GLY A 197 1.26 5.84 0.56
C GLY A 197 1.58 6.01 -0.91
N THR A 198 0.91 6.95 -1.56
CA THR A 198 1.28 7.40 -2.90
C THR A 198 2.52 8.28 -2.82
N GLU A 199 3.32 8.32 -3.89
CA GLU A 199 4.51 9.16 -3.95
C GLU A 199 4.16 10.64 -3.74
N GLN A 200 3.13 11.12 -4.43
CA GLN A 200 2.64 12.50 -4.30
C GLN A 200 2.20 12.81 -2.87
N GLY A 201 1.45 11.90 -2.23
CA GLY A 201 0.99 12.08 -0.86
C GLY A 201 2.14 12.11 0.15
N ILE A 202 3.15 11.26 -0.03
CA ILE A 202 4.35 11.24 0.81
C ILE A 202 5.13 12.56 0.67
N ILE A 203 5.32 13.05 -0.55
CA ILE A 203 6.00 14.34 -0.82
C ILE A 203 5.22 15.48 -0.16
N ASN A 204 3.89 15.49 -0.32
CA ASN A 204 3.01 16.49 0.28
C ASN A 204 3.14 16.53 1.81
N VAL A 205 3.17 15.37 2.48
CA VAL A 205 3.32 15.32 3.95
C VAL A 205 4.73 15.77 4.36
N ARG A 206 5.78 15.36 3.63
CA ARG A 206 7.17 15.77 3.91
C ARG A 206 7.39 17.27 3.79
N SER A 207 6.65 17.95 2.90
CA SER A 207 6.75 19.40 2.71
C SER A 207 6.05 20.23 3.81
N HIS A 208 5.46 19.59 4.81
CA HIS A 208 4.90 20.29 5.97
C HIS A 208 5.98 21.05 6.76
N ARG A 209 5.60 22.13 7.46
CA ARG A 209 6.51 23.01 8.24
C ARG A 209 7.32 22.32 9.33
N PHE A 210 6.81 21.19 9.83
CA PHE A 210 7.52 20.34 10.79
C PHE A 210 8.56 19.40 10.15
N THR A 211 8.65 19.38 8.81
CA THR A 211 9.51 18.49 8.03
C THR A 211 9.51 17.06 8.56
N PRO A 212 8.35 16.41 8.64
CA PRO A 212 8.23 15.12 9.31
C PRO A 212 9.01 14.02 8.57
N HIS A 213 9.56 13.08 9.32
CA HIS A 213 10.07 11.84 8.78
C HIS A 213 8.90 10.93 8.39
N VAL A 214 8.68 10.77 7.08
CA VAL A 214 7.59 9.94 6.55
C VAL A 214 8.12 8.57 6.13
N HIS A 215 7.58 7.52 6.76
CA HIS A 215 7.91 6.13 6.45
C HIS A 215 6.63 5.33 6.16
N VAL A 216 6.67 4.56 5.09
CA VAL A 216 5.61 3.63 4.71
C VAL A 216 6.14 2.20 4.75
N VAL A 217 5.27 1.23 5.01
CA VAL A 217 5.63 -0.20 4.89
C VAL A 217 5.89 -0.54 3.43
N THR A 218 5.06 -0.02 2.52
CA THR A 218 5.08 -0.34 1.10
C THR A 218 4.49 0.78 0.26
N ASP A 219 5.02 1.00 -0.94
CA ASP A 219 4.46 1.99 -1.87
C ASP A 219 3.06 1.58 -2.33
N CYS A 220 2.21 2.57 -2.60
CA CYS A 220 0.89 2.32 -3.14
C CYS A 220 0.99 2.01 -4.64
N PRO A 221 0.48 0.86 -5.11
CA PRO A 221 0.25 0.69 -6.54
C PRO A 221 -0.82 1.69 -7.00
N THR A 222 -0.54 2.39 -8.08
CA THR A 222 -1.48 3.28 -8.75
C THR A 222 -1.49 2.96 -10.23
N ILE A 223 -2.50 3.44 -10.96
CA ILE A 223 -2.51 3.29 -12.43
C ILE A 223 -1.20 3.86 -13.03
N PHE A 224 -0.72 4.98 -12.49
CA PHE A 224 0.48 5.67 -12.98
C PHE A 224 1.79 4.91 -12.83
N ASN A 225 1.91 4.03 -11.83
CA ASN A 225 3.15 3.29 -11.55
C ASN A 225 3.04 1.78 -11.81
N SER A 226 1.82 1.28 -12.07
CA SER A 226 1.55 -0.15 -12.28
C SER A 226 1.47 -0.51 -13.76
N PHE A 227 1.24 0.47 -14.64
CA PHE A 227 1.11 0.28 -16.08
C PHE A 227 2.10 1.16 -16.82
N ASP A 228 2.75 0.58 -17.84
CA ASP A 228 3.66 1.30 -18.72
C ASP A 228 2.91 1.69 -20.01
N LYS A 229 2.67 0.72 -20.91
CA LYS A 229 2.03 0.96 -22.22
C LYS A 229 0.53 1.21 -22.12
N ASP A 230 -0.17 0.42 -21.33
CA ASP A 230 -1.63 0.46 -21.23
C ASP A 230 -2.14 1.53 -20.26
N LYS A 231 -1.25 2.40 -19.75
CA LYS A 231 -1.59 3.36 -18.70
C LYS A 231 -2.73 4.28 -19.12
N ASP A 232 -2.66 4.84 -20.32
CA ASP A 232 -3.64 5.81 -20.79
C ASP A 232 -4.99 5.13 -21.08
N ASP A 233 -4.97 3.89 -21.58
CA ASP A 233 -6.16 3.05 -21.75
C ASP A 233 -6.84 2.77 -20.40
N MET A 234 -6.06 2.47 -19.34
CA MET A 234 -6.60 2.26 -17.99
C MET A 234 -7.22 3.54 -17.42
N ILE A 235 -6.61 4.70 -17.66
CA ILE A 235 -7.15 6.00 -17.25
C ILE A 235 -8.46 6.28 -17.98
N ALA A 236 -8.50 6.06 -19.30
CA ALA A 236 -9.69 6.23 -20.13
C ALA A 236 -10.82 5.33 -19.65
N LEU A 237 -10.53 4.03 -19.44
CA LEU A 237 -11.48 3.06 -18.90
C LEU A 237 -12.10 3.54 -17.57
N CYS A 238 -11.27 3.97 -16.62
CA CYS A 238 -11.76 4.48 -15.34
C CYS A 238 -12.58 5.76 -15.49
N LYS A 239 -12.22 6.67 -16.41
CA LYS A 239 -12.97 7.91 -16.66
C LYS A 239 -14.32 7.65 -17.32
N VAL A 240 -14.37 6.74 -18.30
CA VAL A 240 -15.59 6.39 -19.04
C VAL A 240 -16.59 5.69 -18.12
N TYR A 241 -16.18 4.60 -17.47
CA TYR A 241 -17.07 3.83 -16.61
C TYR A 241 -17.28 4.45 -15.23
N GLY A 242 -16.40 5.36 -14.81
CA GLY A 242 -16.49 6.11 -13.55
C GLY A 242 -17.08 7.51 -13.69
N ALA A 243 -17.55 7.91 -14.88
CA ALA A 243 -18.03 9.26 -15.19
C ALA A 243 -19.22 9.72 -14.31
N HIS A 244 -19.89 8.80 -13.62
CA HIS A 244 -20.95 9.12 -12.66
C HIS A 244 -20.45 9.65 -11.31
N SER A 245 -19.15 9.66 -11.09
CA SER A 245 -18.52 10.24 -9.92
C SER A 245 -17.75 11.51 -10.31
N ASP A 246 -17.78 12.52 -9.46
CA ASP A 246 -16.95 13.73 -9.62
C ASP A 246 -15.44 13.42 -9.60
N ASN A 247 -15.06 12.25 -9.09
CA ASN A 247 -13.67 11.80 -9.00
C ASN A 247 -13.51 10.38 -9.60
N PRO A 248 -13.53 10.22 -10.94
CA PRO A 248 -13.47 8.91 -11.58
C PRO A 248 -12.21 8.11 -11.22
N LEU A 249 -11.08 8.78 -11.00
CA LEU A 249 -9.81 8.18 -10.58
C LEU A 249 -9.64 8.11 -9.05
N GLY A 250 -10.66 8.47 -8.28
CA GLY A 250 -10.61 8.59 -6.83
C GLY A 250 -10.10 9.96 -6.37
N TYR A 251 -10.13 10.20 -5.05
CA TYR A 251 -9.81 11.50 -4.46
C TYR A 251 -8.43 12.03 -4.92
N GLN A 252 -8.41 13.27 -5.42
CA GLN A 252 -7.21 13.94 -5.95
C GLN A 252 -6.52 13.15 -7.09
N ASP A 253 -7.31 12.42 -7.89
CA ASP A 253 -6.85 11.63 -9.03
C ASP A 253 -5.71 10.64 -8.70
N ALA A 254 -5.66 10.15 -7.46
CA ALA A 254 -4.59 9.28 -6.99
C ALA A 254 -4.55 7.90 -7.69
N ALA A 255 -5.69 7.44 -8.22
CA ALA A 255 -5.84 6.18 -8.95
C ALA A 255 -5.25 4.97 -8.20
N ALA A 256 -5.50 4.89 -6.89
CA ALA A 256 -4.92 3.88 -6.01
C ALA A 256 -5.50 2.49 -6.27
N LEU A 257 -4.63 1.48 -6.35
CA LEU A 257 -4.94 0.08 -6.60
C LEU A 257 -4.66 -0.76 -5.35
N LEU A 258 -5.04 -0.24 -4.18
CA LEU A 258 -4.84 -0.88 -2.88
C LEU A 258 -6.16 -0.92 -2.11
N VAL A 259 -6.54 -2.09 -1.63
CA VAL A 259 -7.72 -2.35 -0.81
C VAL A 259 -7.27 -2.92 0.53
N PHE A 260 -7.86 -2.47 1.64
CA PHE A 260 -7.65 -3.10 2.94
C PHE A 260 -8.83 -4.01 3.29
N GLU A 261 -8.60 -5.01 4.15
CA GLU A 261 -9.67 -5.84 4.73
C GLU A 261 -10.75 -5.00 5.40
N HIS A 262 -10.35 -3.91 6.06
CA HIS A 262 -11.22 -2.99 6.78
C HIS A 262 -11.81 -1.86 5.95
N GLY A 263 -11.49 -1.77 4.66
CA GLY A 263 -12.14 -0.83 3.75
C GLY A 263 -11.29 -0.43 2.55
N ALA A 264 -11.97 -0.09 1.45
CA ALA A 264 -11.31 0.51 0.30
C ALA A 264 -11.00 2.00 0.57
N PRO A 265 -9.80 2.50 0.24
CA PRO A 265 -9.50 3.93 0.37
C PRO A 265 -10.33 4.75 -0.63
N ASN A 266 -10.63 6.01 -0.28
CA ASN A 266 -11.34 6.93 -1.18
C ASN A 266 -10.50 7.40 -2.39
N ASN A 267 -9.23 7.03 -2.42
CA ASN A 267 -8.30 7.27 -3.54
C ASN A 267 -8.38 6.22 -4.65
N MET A 268 -9.20 5.18 -4.47
CA MET A 268 -9.43 4.16 -5.48
C MET A 268 -10.36 4.68 -6.59
N PRO A 269 -10.17 4.27 -7.87
CA PRO A 269 -11.07 4.64 -8.95
C PRO A 269 -12.54 4.34 -8.65
N ALA A 270 -13.43 5.23 -9.08
CA ALA A 270 -14.86 5.18 -8.78
C ALA A 270 -15.53 3.88 -9.24
N ILE A 271 -15.02 3.27 -10.32
CA ILE A 271 -15.50 1.99 -10.85
C ILE A 271 -15.45 0.84 -9.82
N PHE A 272 -14.58 0.95 -8.80
CA PHE A 272 -14.44 -0.04 -7.74
C PHE A 272 -15.29 0.25 -6.51
N VAL A 273 -15.71 1.49 -6.26
CA VAL A 273 -16.27 1.89 -4.96
C VAL A 273 -17.60 2.66 -5.03
N SER A 274 -17.89 3.29 -6.16
CA SER A 274 -19.03 4.20 -6.32
C SER A 274 -20.13 3.56 -7.15
N GLU A 275 -21.33 3.47 -6.59
CA GLU A 275 -22.52 2.97 -7.27
C GLU A 275 -23.15 4.02 -8.19
N LYS A 276 -23.79 3.54 -9.26
CA LYS A 276 -24.72 4.32 -10.08
C LYS A 276 -26.06 3.62 -10.11
N ASN A 277 -27.00 4.11 -9.30
CA ASN A 277 -28.31 3.48 -9.10
C ASN A 277 -29.43 4.12 -9.95
N ARG A 278 -29.11 5.17 -10.74
CA ARG A 278 -30.06 5.92 -11.56
C ARG A 278 -29.60 6.03 -13.01
N GLY A 279 -30.56 6.18 -13.93
CA GLY A 279 -30.32 6.28 -15.38
C GLY A 279 -30.29 4.92 -16.09
N ALA A 280 -30.13 4.96 -17.42
CA ALA A 280 -30.22 3.80 -18.30
C ALA A 280 -29.10 2.76 -18.07
N LYS A 281 -27.85 3.21 -17.90
CA LYS A 281 -26.73 2.35 -17.51
C LYS A 281 -26.48 2.47 -16.01
N ARG A 282 -26.85 1.44 -15.24
CA ARG A 282 -26.50 1.29 -13.82
C ARG A 282 -25.06 0.78 -13.67
N TRP A 283 -24.44 1.04 -12.53
CA TRP A 283 -23.09 0.56 -12.21
C TRP A 283 -23.05 -0.05 -10.81
N ALA A 284 -22.70 -1.33 -10.74
CA ALA A 284 -22.46 -2.07 -9.51
C ALA A 284 -20.93 -2.16 -9.29
N PRO A 285 -20.36 -1.43 -8.32
CA PRO A 285 -18.94 -1.47 -8.03
C PRO A 285 -18.57 -2.77 -7.30
N LEU A 286 -17.28 -3.12 -7.34
CA LEU A 286 -16.79 -4.31 -6.64
C LEU A 286 -16.83 -4.17 -5.11
N PHE A 287 -16.58 -2.96 -4.58
CA PHE A 287 -16.56 -2.63 -3.16
C PHE A 287 -17.59 -1.54 -2.85
N PRO A 288 -18.90 -1.86 -2.94
CA PRO A 288 -19.97 -0.89 -2.67
C PRO A 288 -19.80 -0.29 -1.28
N LYS A 289 -19.94 1.04 -1.20
CA LYS A 289 -19.74 1.84 0.02
C LYS A 289 -18.36 1.63 0.67
N ARG A 290 -17.36 1.20 -0.11
CA ARG A 290 -15.99 0.86 0.33
C ARG A 290 -15.91 -0.31 1.32
N VAL A 291 -16.95 -1.13 1.42
CA VAL A 291 -16.98 -2.32 2.28
C VAL A 291 -16.30 -3.50 1.59
N THR A 292 -15.37 -4.13 2.29
CA THR A 292 -14.42 -5.13 1.74
C THR A 292 -14.49 -6.49 2.43
N GLU A 293 -15.07 -6.56 3.63
CA GLU A 293 -15.16 -7.76 4.49
C GLU A 293 -15.73 -8.98 3.75
N TYR A 294 -16.72 -8.77 2.90
CA TYR A 294 -17.41 -9.84 2.18
C TYR A 294 -16.69 -10.31 0.90
N TYR A 295 -15.55 -9.71 0.55
CA TYR A 295 -14.95 -9.88 -0.77
C TYR A 295 -13.67 -10.72 -0.73
N TRP A 296 -12.87 -10.61 0.33
CA TRP A 296 -11.56 -11.25 0.42
C TRP A 296 -11.47 -12.09 1.69
N ARG A 297 -11.95 -13.33 1.64
CA ARG A 297 -11.54 -14.34 2.61
C ARG A 297 -10.25 -14.99 2.12
N SER A 298 -9.29 -15.17 3.02
CA SER A 298 -8.06 -15.92 2.78
C SER A 298 -8.39 -17.36 2.44
N SER A 299 -8.65 -17.63 1.17
CA SER A 299 -8.54 -18.97 0.63
C SER A 299 -7.05 -19.27 0.48
N ASP A 300 -6.64 -20.49 0.79
CA ASP A 300 -5.30 -20.98 0.45
C ASP A 300 -5.10 -20.74 -1.05
N ILE A 301 -4.25 -19.75 -1.37
CA ILE A 301 -3.98 -19.39 -2.76
C ILE A 301 -3.21 -20.56 -3.35
N ASP A 302 -3.79 -21.24 -4.34
CA ASP A 302 -3.03 -22.19 -5.14
C ASP A 302 -1.84 -21.45 -5.77
N MET A 303 -0.65 -21.84 -5.34
CA MET A 303 0.60 -21.18 -5.74
C MET A 303 0.98 -21.50 -7.19
N ALA A 304 0.49 -22.60 -7.76
CA ALA A 304 0.82 -23.02 -9.12
C ALA A 304 0.39 -22.00 -10.20
N PRO A 305 -0.86 -21.51 -10.24
CA PRO A 305 -1.28 -20.48 -11.19
C PRO A 305 -0.59 -19.14 -10.94
N VAL A 306 -0.31 -18.79 -9.67
CA VAL A 306 0.41 -17.56 -9.31
C VAL A 306 1.83 -17.59 -9.88
N ILE A 307 2.55 -18.70 -9.68
CA ILE A 307 3.91 -18.90 -10.17
C ILE A 307 3.96 -18.87 -11.70
N THR A 308 3.00 -19.52 -12.36
CA THR A 308 2.91 -19.55 -13.83
C THR A 308 2.73 -18.14 -14.39
N LYS A 309 1.73 -17.39 -13.89
CA LYS A 309 1.48 -16.00 -14.30
C LYS A 309 2.67 -15.08 -14.03
N ALA A 310 3.39 -15.28 -12.93
CA ALA A 310 4.58 -14.50 -12.61
C ALA A 310 5.70 -14.71 -13.64
N LEU A 311 5.92 -15.95 -14.08
CA LEU A 311 6.91 -16.27 -15.11
C LEU A 311 6.51 -15.72 -16.49
N GLU A 312 5.23 -15.78 -16.84
CA GLU A 312 4.68 -15.14 -18.05
C GLU A 312 4.87 -13.63 -18.03
N ALA A 313 4.57 -12.97 -16.90
CA ALA A 313 4.77 -11.52 -16.72
C ALA A 313 6.26 -11.11 -16.74
N LEU A 314 7.16 -12.04 -16.41
CA LEU A 314 8.60 -11.88 -16.58
C LEU A 314 9.08 -12.25 -17.99
N ARG A 315 8.23 -12.80 -18.86
CA ARG A 315 8.59 -13.36 -20.17
C ARG A 315 9.66 -14.45 -20.06
N LEU A 316 9.54 -15.30 -19.06
CA LEU A 316 10.46 -16.39 -18.74
C LEU A 316 9.71 -17.70 -18.48
N SER A 317 8.71 -18.00 -19.31
CA SER A 317 7.88 -19.20 -19.18
C SER A 317 8.69 -20.49 -19.36
N GLU A 318 9.82 -20.44 -20.06
CA GLU A 318 10.75 -21.56 -20.21
C GLU A 318 11.30 -22.05 -18.86
N VAL A 319 11.40 -21.19 -17.85
CA VAL A 319 11.89 -21.57 -16.50
C VAL A 319 10.97 -22.61 -15.85
N GLN A 320 9.68 -22.64 -16.21
CA GLN A 320 8.76 -23.68 -15.76
C GLN A 320 9.15 -25.08 -16.25
N GLY A 321 9.91 -25.15 -17.36
CA GLY A 321 10.50 -26.37 -17.90
C GLY A 321 11.67 -26.93 -17.09
N ALA A 322 12.39 -26.08 -16.34
CA ALA A 322 13.64 -26.47 -15.70
C ALA A 322 13.42 -27.52 -14.59
N PRO A 323 14.09 -28.69 -14.63
CA PRO A 323 13.91 -29.73 -13.62
C PRO A 323 14.20 -29.25 -12.20
N SER A 324 15.22 -28.39 -12.02
CA SER A 324 15.55 -27.80 -10.72
C SER A 324 14.46 -26.87 -10.18
N PHE A 325 13.74 -26.17 -11.07
CA PHE A 325 12.62 -25.32 -10.69
C PHE A 325 11.36 -26.14 -10.39
N ARG A 326 11.05 -27.16 -11.20
CA ARG A 326 9.87 -28.01 -11.00
C ARG A 326 9.87 -28.72 -9.64
N ARG A 327 11.01 -29.32 -9.28
CA ARG A 327 11.24 -30.04 -8.01
C ARG A 327 11.35 -29.12 -6.79
N ALA A 328 11.52 -27.81 -6.99
CA ALA A 328 11.65 -26.86 -5.90
C ALA A 328 10.33 -26.70 -5.12
N SER A 329 10.45 -26.47 -3.81
CA SER A 329 9.31 -26.07 -2.98
C SER A 329 8.76 -24.71 -3.42
N ASN A 330 7.48 -24.42 -3.11
CA ASN A 330 6.87 -23.13 -3.43
C ASN A 330 7.68 -21.95 -2.86
N ALA A 331 8.19 -22.09 -1.64
CA ALA A 331 9.04 -21.09 -1.01
C ALA A 331 10.31 -20.78 -1.83
N LEU A 332 10.91 -21.79 -2.46
CA LEU A 332 12.09 -21.63 -3.30
C LEU A 332 11.73 -21.09 -4.69
N LYS A 333 10.60 -21.52 -5.27
CA LYS A 333 10.07 -20.98 -6.53
C LYS A 333 9.82 -19.47 -6.42
N LEU A 334 9.25 -19.01 -5.31
CA LEU A 334 9.08 -17.58 -5.04
C LEU A 334 10.42 -16.84 -4.96
N ALA A 335 11.41 -17.40 -4.25
CA ALA A 335 12.75 -16.78 -4.19
C ALA A 335 13.41 -16.68 -5.57
N VAL A 336 13.20 -17.68 -6.45
CA VAL A 336 13.64 -17.63 -7.85
C VAL A 336 12.91 -16.53 -8.61
N ILE A 337 11.60 -16.38 -8.45
CA ILE A 337 10.83 -15.30 -9.10
C ILE A 337 11.34 -13.92 -8.64
N ILE A 338 11.64 -13.74 -7.35
CA ILE A 338 12.27 -12.51 -6.84
C ILE A 338 13.63 -12.26 -7.52
N LEU A 339 14.49 -13.28 -7.62
CA LEU A 339 15.76 -13.20 -8.33
C LEU A 339 15.58 -12.76 -9.79
N LEU A 340 14.63 -13.37 -10.51
CA LEU A 340 14.33 -13.04 -11.90
C LEU A 340 13.77 -11.61 -12.04
N ALA A 341 12.88 -11.18 -11.14
CA ALA A 341 12.38 -9.81 -11.10
C ALA A 341 13.51 -8.78 -10.92
N PHE A 342 14.43 -9.05 -9.98
CA PHE A 342 15.56 -8.17 -9.70
C PHE A 342 16.53 -8.10 -10.88
N SER A 343 16.67 -9.18 -11.65
CA SER A 343 17.44 -9.20 -12.90
C SER A 343 16.87 -8.28 -13.99
N GLN A 344 15.56 -8.03 -13.96
CA GLN A 344 14.87 -7.10 -14.85
C GLN A 344 14.68 -5.71 -14.24
N LYS A 345 15.43 -5.38 -13.18
CA LYS A 345 15.33 -4.11 -12.43
C LYS A 345 13.94 -3.86 -11.79
N LYS A 346 13.08 -4.88 -11.69
CA LYS A 346 11.79 -4.84 -10.98
C LYS A 346 12.03 -5.10 -9.49
N ARG A 347 12.40 -4.04 -8.76
CA ARG A 347 12.90 -4.13 -7.37
C ARG A 347 11.95 -3.56 -6.33
N ARG A 348 11.01 -2.70 -6.72
CA ARG A 348 10.10 -2.03 -5.77
C ARG A 348 9.06 -3.02 -5.28
N ALA A 349 8.55 -2.81 -4.06
CA ALA A 349 7.51 -3.67 -3.50
C ALA A 349 6.25 -3.71 -4.39
N ALA A 350 5.90 -2.58 -5.02
CA ALA A 350 4.83 -2.51 -6.00
C ALA A 350 5.09 -3.40 -7.24
N ASP A 351 6.32 -3.38 -7.79
CA ASP A 351 6.69 -4.22 -8.94
C ASP A 351 6.58 -5.71 -8.59
N LEU A 352 7.05 -6.08 -7.39
CA LEU A 352 7.01 -7.46 -6.91
C LEU A 352 5.60 -7.95 -6.64
N ARG A 353 4.75 -7.13 -6.04
CA ARG A 353 3.33 -7.46 -5.80
C ARG A 353 2.54 -7.63 -7.09
N ARG A 354 2.88 -6.86 -8.13
CA ARG A 354 2.29 -7.05 -9.46
C ARG A 354 2.65 -8.42 -10.05
N LEU A 355 3.90 -8.87 -9.87
CA LEU A 355 4.34 -10.18 -10.35
C LEU A 355 3.78 -11.33 -9.50
N LEU A 356 3.74 -11.11 -8.19
CA LEU A 356 3.34 -12.07 -7.18
C LEU A 356 2.31 -11.40 -6.27
N PRO A 357 1.00 -11.51 -6.58
CA PRO A 357 -0.09 -10.92 -5.79
C PRO A 357 -0.28 -11.67 -4.47
N LEU A 358 0.76 -11.64 -3.64
CA LEU A 358 0.89 -12.32 -2.35
C LEU A 358 1.12 -11.26 -1.26
N SER A 359 0.92 -11.68 -0.01
CA SER A 359 1.19 -10.82 1.15
C SER A 359 2.62 -10.29 1.14
N LEU A 360 2.84 -9.08 1.66
CA LEU A 360 4.19 -8.51 1.75
C LEU A 360 5.12 -9.39 2.56
N ASP A 361 4.62 -10.01 3.64
CA ASP A 361 5.41 -10.94 4.45
C ASP A 361 5.91 -12.11 3.61
N THR A 362 5.08 -12.66 2.72
CA THR A 362 5.50 -13.73 1.80
C THR A 362 6.58 -13.26 0.83
N LEU A 363 6.45 -12.03 0.30
CA LEU A 363 7.45 -11.44 -0.59
C LEU A 363 8.76 -11.13 0.13
N LEU A 364 8.70 -10.62 1.36
CA LEU A 364 9.87 -10.35 2.20
C LEU A 364 10.56 -11.66 2.57
N LEU A 365 9.81 -12.71 2.94
CA LEU A 365 10.37 -14.03 3.20
C LEU A 365 11.01 -14.64 1.94
N ALA A 366 10.42 -14.44 0.75
CA ALA A 366 11.01 -14.87 -0.51
C ALA A 366 12.30 -14.10 -0.83
N LYS A 367 12.31 -12.79 -0.60
CA LYS A 367 13.51 -11.94 -0.73
C LYS A 367 14.61 -12.37 0.24
N ASP A 368 14.29 -12.57 1.52
CA ASP A 368 15.24 -13.02 2.54
C ASP A 368 15.81 -14.39 2.20
N ARG A 369 15.02 -15.30 1.61
CA ARG A 369 15.52 -16.60 1.11
C ARG A 369 16.47 -16.45 -0.07
N ALA A 370 16.26 -15.48 -0.95
CA ALA A 370 17.17 -15.18 -2.05
C ALA A 370 18.48 -14.55 -1.54
N ILE A 371 18.41 -13.67 -0.53
CA ILE A 371 19.60 -13.12 0.15
C ILE A 371 20.40 -14.22 0.85
N LYS A 372 19.74 -15.09 1.64
CA LYS A 372 20.40 -16.21 2.34
C LYS A 372 21.09 -17.21 1.41
N ARG A 373 20.69 -17.25 0.14
CA ARG A 373 21.30 -18.11 -0.90
C ARG A 373 22.39 -17.39 -1.69
N ASP A 374 22.74 -16.18 -1.28
CA ASP A 374 23.67 -15.31 -2.00
C ASP A 374 23.24 -15.12 -3.46
N TRP A 375 21.94 -15.03 -3.75
CA TRP A 375 21.46 -14.76 -5.13
C TRP A 375 21.34 -13.26 -5.41
N ILE A 376 21.02 -12.50 -4.37
CA ILE A 376 20.92 -11.05 -4.38
C ILE A 376 21.52 -10.49 -3.09
N THR A 377 22.05 -9.27 -3.13
CA THR A 377 22.49 -8.53 -1.94
C THR A 377 21.28 -7.97 -1.17
N VAL A 378 21.52 -7.42 0.03
CA VAL A 378 20.47 -6.77 0.85
C VAL A 378 19.85 -5.58 0.10
N GLU A 379 20.66 -4.85 -0.67
CA GLU A 379 20.30 -3.74 -1.54
C GLU A 379 19.62 -4.20 -2.84
N GLY A 380 19.64 -5.51 -3.13
CA GLY A 380 19.02 -6.09 -4.30
C GLY A 380 19.88 -6.12 -5.56
N ALA A 381 21.19 -6.02 -5.42
CA ALA A 381 22.11 -6.26 -6.54
C ALA A 381 22.25 -7.77 -6.81
N LEU A 382 22.38 -8.14 -8.09
CA LEU A 382 22.64 -9.54 -8.49
C LEU A 382 24.08 -9.94 -8.17
N THR A 383 24.25 -11.04 -7.44
CA THR A 383 25.56 -11.65 -7.14
C THR A 383 26.00 -12.56 -8.29
N LEU A 384 27.23 -13.09 -8.22
CA LEU A 384 27.72 -14.10 -9.15
C LEU A 384 26.90 -15.40 -9.08
N ALA A 385 26.57 -15.87 -7.87
CA ALA A 385 25.75 -17.05 -7.67
C ALA A 385 24.33 -16.87 -8.21
N GLY A 386 23.72 -15.68 -8.03
CA GLY A 386 22.43 -15.34 -8.64
C GLY A 386 22.47 -15.39 -10.16
N ARG A 387 23.49 -14.78 -10.79
CA ARG A 387 23.66 -14.82 -12.26
C ARG A 387 23.86 -16.25 -12.77
N LYS A 388 24.62 -17.09 -12.04
CA LYS A 388 24.81 -18.51 -12.36
C LYS A 388 23.48 -19.26 -12.29
N GLN A 389 22.68 -19.02 -11.25
CA GLN A 389 21.36 -19.64 -11.08
C GLN A 389 20.41 -19.29 -12.23
N ILE A 390 20.35 -18.01 -12.64
CA ILE A 390 19.51 -17.58 -13.78
C ILE A 390 19.93 -18.30 -15.07
N ARG A 391 21.24 -18.34 -15.36
CA ARG A 391 21.76 -19.05 -16.55
C ARG A 391 21.43 -20.54 -16.53
N MET A 392 21.59 -21.18 -15.37
CA MET A 392 21.26 -22.60 -15.20
C MET A 392 19.77 -22.86 -15.46
N LEU A 393 18.88 -22.06 -14.87
CA LEU A 393 17.44 -22.19 -15.03
C LEU A 393 16.99 -22.01 -16.48
N ARG A 394 17.52 -21.00 -17.18
CA ARG A 394 17.23 -20.79 -18.61
C ARG A 394 17.74 -21.94 -19.47
N ARG A 395 18.96 -22.42 -19.24
CA ARG A 395 19.53 -23.56 -19.98
C ARG A 395 18.71 -24.84 -19.79
N GLN A 396 18.27 -25.10 -18.56
CA GLN A 396 17.46 -26.27 -18.23
C GLN A 396 16.02 -26.17 -18.75
N GLY A 397 15.49 -24.95 -18.85
CA GLY A 397 14.14 -24.66 -19.32
C GLY A 397 14.02 -24.55 -20.83
N ALA A 398 15.14 -24.30 -21.52
CA ALA A 398 15.18 -24.21 -22.98
C ALA A 398 14.65 -25.51 -23.60
N LYS A 399 13.72 -25.36 -24.54
CA LYS A 399 13.31 -26.48 -25.39
C LYS A 399 14.50 -26.81 -26.28
N PHE A 400 15.07 -28.00 -26.13
CA PHE A 400 16.02 -28.51 -27.11
C PHE A 400 15.26 -28.71 -28.41
N PHE A 401 15.75 -28.10 -29.49
CA PHE A 401 15.34 -28.51 -30.83
C PHE A 401 15.75 -29.98 -30.94
N VAL A 402 14.77 -30.88 -30.97
CA VAL A 402 15.01 -32.24 -31.41
C VAL A 402 15.37 -32.11 -32.88
N ALA A 403 16.62 -32.44 -33.24
CA ALA A 403 16.99 -32.54 -34.63
C ALA A 403 15.97 -33.48 -35.30
N PRO A 404 15.39 -33.11 -36.46
CA PRO A 404 14.58 -34.05 -37.21
C PRO A 404 15.40 -35.34 -37.38
N ASP A 405 14.73 -36.48 -37.24
CA ASP A 405 15.35 -37.79 -37.40
C ASP A 405 16.26 -37.77 -38.64
N PRO A 406 17.57 -38.08 -38.53
CA PRO A 406 18.48 -38.07 -39.67
C PRO A 406 18.02 -39.00 -40.80
N PHE A 407 17.09 -39.93 -40.52
CA PHE A 407 16.47 -40.82 -41.49
C PHE A 407 15.04 -40.41 -41.89
N ALA A 408 14.50 -39.30 -41.39
CA ALA A 408 13.23 -38.79 -41.87
C ALA A 408 13.39 -38.34 -43.32
N PRO A 409 12.60 -38.90 -44.27
CA PRO A 409 12.69 -38.52 -45.66
C PRO A 409 12.40 -37.03 -45.83
N TYR A 410 13.38 -36.31 -46.40
CA TYR A 410 13.26 -34.89 -46.67
C TYR A 410 12.33 -34.66 -47.86
N HIS A 411 11.09 -34.22 -47.58
CA HIS A 411 10.15 -33.80 -48.61
C HIS A 411 10.13 -32.27 -48.70
N SER A 412 10.81 -31.71 -49.72
CA SER A 412 10.79 -30.26 -49.96
C SER A 412 9.38 -29.80 -50.34
N LYS A 413 8.76 -28.94 -49.50
CA LYS A 413 7.41 -28.40 -49.75
C LYS A 413 7.37 -27.21 -50.71
N GLN A 414 8.53 -26.72 -51.15
CA GLN A 414 8.63 -25.62 -52.11
C GLN A 414 9.78 -25.92 -53.07
N LEU A 415 9.46 -26.52 -54.22
CA LEU A 415 10.31 -26.42 -55.39
C LEU A 415 10.08 -25.03 -55.99
N ARG A 416 11.12 -24.19 -56.04
CA ARG A 416 11.07 -23.02 -56.94
C ARG A 416 11.01 -23.57 -58.37
N ALA A 417 10.00 -23.15 -59.13
CA ALA A 417 10.00 -23.39 -60.56
C ALA A 417 11.23 -22.70 -61.18
N PRO A 418 11.94 -23.35 -62.11
CA PRO A 418 13.10 -22.77 -62.77
C PRO A 418 12.69 -21.53 -63.59
N GLN A 419 13.53 -20.49 -63.56
CA GLN A 419 13.59 -19.45 -64.60
C GLN A 419 14.79 -19.70 -65.48
#